data_AF-A0A0D7CME9-F1
#
_entry.id   AF-A0A0D7CME9-F1
#
_cell.length_a   1.000
_cell.length_b   1.000
_cell.length_c   1.000
_cell.angle_alpha   90.00
_cell.angle_beta   90.00
_cell.angle_gamma   90.00
#
_symmetry.space_group_name_H-M   'P 1'
#
loop_
_entity.id
_entity.type
_entity.pdbx_description
1 polymer ?
#
loop_
_entity_poly.entity_id
_entity_poly.type
_entity_poly.pdbx_seq_one_letter_code
_entity_poly.pdbx_strand_id
1 'polypeptide(L)'
;MLWVGHLLADYPGQTDHQAAHKAEASARGWRANLTHATTHVLVCGALLALGSAVLGWQLPPIHAAVAVAWIGATHSLIDRRWPIRWWMEHTGQRKFIAHGGMAHVDQSAHIAALTAAALYLAA
;
A
#
# COMPACT_ATOMS: atom_id res chain seq x y z
N MET A 1 3.88 -0.51 -13.17
CA MET A 1 2.50 -0.97 -12.89
C MET A 1 2.14 -0.88 -11.41
N LEU A 2 2.90 -1.53 -10.51
CA LEU A 2 2.61 -1.52 -9.07
C LEU A 2 2.47 -0.11 -8.46
N TRP A 3 3.38 0.82 -8.78
CA TRP A 3 3.30 2.21 -8.29
C TRP A 3 2.01 2.94 -8.71
N VAL A 4 1.64 2.84 -9.99
CA VAL A 4 0.40 3.45 -10.49
C VAL A 4 -0.83 2.77 -9.88
N GLY A 5 -0.82 1.45 -9.73
CA GLY A 5 -1.91 0.72 -9.09
C GLY A 5 -2.13 1.11 -7.64
N HIS A 6 -1.04 1.31 -6.90
CA HIS A 6 -1.08 1.84 -5.54
C HIS A 6 -1.74 3.22 -5.49
N LEU A 7 -1.30 4.17 -6.35
CA LEU A 7 -1.88 5.51 -6.38
C LEU A 7 -3.38 5.49 -6.74
N LEU A 8 -3.77 4.63 -7.68
CA LEU A 8 -5.18 4.48 -8.07
C LEU A 8 -6.01 3.84 -6.95
N ALA A 9 -5.46 2.91 -6.18
CA ALA A 9 -6.16 2.34 -5.04
C ALA A 9 -6.25 3.33 -3.85
N ASP A 10 -5.22 4.13 -3.58
CA ASP A 10 -5.17 5.04 -2.44
C ASP A 10 -5.97 6.32 -2.61
N TYR A 11 -6.01 6.88 -3.82
CA TYR A 11 -6.65 8.18 -4.07
C TYR A 11 -8.06 8.03 -4.66
N PRO A 12 -8.25 7.56 -5.91
CA PRO A 12 -9.59 7.40 -6.46
C PRO A 12 -10.32 6.14 -5.96
N GLY A 13 -9.59 5.09 -5.56
CA GLY A 13 -10.16 3.83 -5.07
C GLY A 13 -10.54 3.83 -3.59
N GLN A 14 -10.12 4.83 -2.83
CA GLN A 14 -10.39 4.95 -1.40
C GLN A 14 -11.59 5.84 -1.12
N THR A 15 -12.45 5.40 -0.22
CA THR A 15 -13.58 6.17 0.30
C THR A 15 -13.21 6.96 1.55
N ASP A 16 -13.97 8.02 1.84
CA ASP A 16 -13.81 8.81 3.08
C ASP A 16 -13.95 7.94 4.35
N HIS A 17 -14.89 6.99 4.33
CA HIS A 17 -15.06 6.04 5.44
C HIS A 17 -13.78 5.22 5.68
N GLN A 18 -13.16 4.70 4.62
CA GLN A 18 -11.89 3.98 4.75
C GLN A 18 -10.79 4.90 5.27
N ALA A 19 -10.63 6.09 4.68
CA ALA A 19 -9.61 7.06 5.05
C ALA A 19 -9.69 7.49 6.53
N ALA A 20 -10.92 7.67 7.03
CA ALA A 20 -11.20 8.06 8.41
C ALA A 20 -10.96 6.92 9.40
N HIS A 21 -11.39 5.69 9.08
CA HIS A 21 -11.47 4.62 10.07
C HIS A 21 -10.33 3.57 10.00
N LYS A 22 -9.59 3.44 8.89
CA LYS A 22 -8.61 2.34 8.68
C LYS A 22 -7.48 2.26 9.71
N ALA A 23 -7.21 3.33 10.45
CA ALA A 23 -6.21 3.35 11.52
C ALA A 23 -6.77 2.99 12.91
N GLU A 24 -8.10 2.93 13.09
CA GLU A 24 -8.72 2.69 14.40
C GLU A 24 -8.44 1.26 14.91
N ALA A 25 -8.09 1.13 16.18
CA ALA A 25 -7.92 -0.16 16.87
C ALA A 25 -9.28 -0.81 17.26
N SER A 26 -10.23 -0.82 16.32
CA SER A 26 -11.58 -1.35 16.50
C SER A 26 -11.88 -2.37 15.40
N ALA A 27 -12.91 -3.20 15.60
CA ALA A 27 -13.39 -4.10 14.54
C ALA A 27 -13.81 -3.33 13.28
N ARG A 28 -14.39 -2.13 13.43
CA ARG A 28 -14.69 -1.21 12.32
C ARG A 28 -13.42 -0.78 11.60
N GLY A 29 -12.39 -0.38 12.34
CA GLY A 29 -11.13 0.04 11.75
C GLY A 29 -10.41 -1.08 11.00
N TRP A 30 -10.41 -2.30 11.53
CA TRP A 30 -9.89 -3.47 10.82
C TRP A 30 -10.69 -3.79 9.56
N ARG A 31 -12.03 -3.72 9.60
CA ARG A 31 -12.84 -3.90 8.38
C ARG A 31 -12.51 -2.84 7.34
N ALA A 32 -12.49 -1.56 7.72
CA ALA A 32 -12.14 -0.46 6.82
C ALA A 32 -10.74 -0.65 6.20
N ASN A 33 -9.76 -1.05 7.01
CA ASN A 33 -8.39 -1.31 6.57
C ASN A 33 -8.29 -2.51 5.62
N LEU A 34 -8.93 -3.64 5.94
CA LEU A 34 -8.88 -4.84 5.09
C LEU A 34 -9.64 -4.63 3.77
N THR A 35 -10.76 -3.92 3.77
CA THR A 35 -11.45 -3.54 2.53
C THR A 35 -10.57 -2.64 1.68
N HIS A 36 -9.86 -1.69 2.29
CA HIS A 36 -8.90 -0.84 1.57
C HIS A 36 -7.71 -1.63 1.01
N ALA A 37 -7.08 -2.47 1.82
CA ALA A 37 -5.99 -3.34 1.37
C ALA A 37 -6.43 -4.32 0.27
N THR A 38 -7.68 -4.79 0.29
CA THR A 38 -8.27 -5.60 -0.79
C THR A 38 -8.38 -4.80 -2.08
N THR A 39 -8.71 -3.51 -2.02
CA THR A 39 -8.72 -2.61 -3.18
C THR A 39 -7.33 -2.52 -3.81
N HIS A 40 -6.28 -2.42 -2.99
CA HIS A 40 -4.89 -2.47 -3.46
C HIS A 40 -4.54 -3.78 -4.15
N VAL A 41 -4.90 -4.92 -3.55
CA VAL A 41 -4.69 -6.25 -4.12
C VAL A 41 -5.33 -6.36 -5.50
N LEU A 42 -6.59 -5.94 -5.64
CA LEU A 42 -7.33 -6.03 -6.89
C LEU A 42 -6.78 -5.10 -7.96
N VAL A 43 -6.54 -3.82 -7.63
CA VAL A 43 -6.07 -2.81 -8.61
C VAL A 43 -4.63 -3.10 -9.04
N CYS A 44 -3.73 -3.43 -8.10
CA CYS A 44 -2.35 -3.77 -8.43
C CYS A 44 -2.27 -5.08 -9.22
N GLY A 45 -3.05 -6.10 -8.82
CA GLY A 45 -3.13 -7.37 -9.55
C GLY A 45 -3.63 -7.18 -10.98
N ALA A 46 -4.69 -6.39 -11.18
CA ALA A 46 -5.24 -6.08 -12.49
C ALA A 46 -4.22 -5.35 -13.39
N LEU A 47 -3.54 -4.32 -12.88
CA LEU A 47 -2.52 -3.61 -13.66
C LEU A 47 -1.26 -4.43 -13.91
N LEU A 48 -0.90 -5.32 -12.99
CA LEU A 48 0.22 -6.23 -13.19
C LEU A 48 -0.11 -7.25 -14.29
N ALA A 49 -1.32 -7.82 -14.29
CA ALA A 49 -1.80 -8.72 -15.35
C ALA A 49 -1.90 -8.01 -16.70
N LEU A 50 -2.47 -6.79 -16.73
CA LEU A 50 -2.52 -5.97 -17.94
C LEU A 50 -1.12 -5.64 -18.47
N GLY A 51 -0.20 -5.23 -17.58
CA GLY A 51 1.18 -4.95 -17.94
C GLY A 51 1.90 -6.18 -18.51
N SER A 52 1.70 -7.35 -17.89
CA SER A 52 2.23 -8.63 -18.39
C SER A 52 1.71 -8.94 -19.80
N ALA A 53 0.40 -8.81 -20.03
CA ALA A 53 -0.21 -9.07 -21.33
C ALA A 53 0.25 -8.09 -22.42
N VAL A 54 0.28 -6.78 -22.14
CA VAL A 54 0.66 -5.75 -23.10
C VAL A 54 2.15 -5.78 -23.44
N LEU A 55 3.00 -6.09 -22.47
CA LEU A 55 4.46 -6.12 -22.65
C LEU A 55 4.96 -7.49 -23.13
N GLY A 56 4.08 -8.49 -23.28
CA GLY A 56 4.47 -9.86 -23.61
C GLY A 56 5.34 -10.54 -22.55
N TRP A 57 5.31 -10.03 -21.30
CA TRP A 57 6.09 -10.57 -20.20
C TRP A 57 5.39 -11.78 -19.60
N GLN A 58 6.08 -12.93 -19.55
CA GLN A 58 5.57 -14.12 -18.88
C GLN A 58 5.71 -13.97 -17.37
N LEU A 59 4.65 -13.50 -16.72
CA LEU A 59 4.59 -13.35 -15.28
C LEU A 59 4.11 -14.66 -14.64
N PRO A 60 4.94 -15.37 -13.83
CA PRO A 60 4.50 -16.59 -13.17
C PRO A 60 3.37 -16.29 -12.16
N PRO A 61 2.22 -16.99 -12.23
CA PRO A 61 1.07 -16.70 -11.37
C PRO A 61 1.35 -16.76 -9.87
N ILE A 62 2.22 -17.69 -9.44
CA ILE A 62 2.60 -17.83 -8.02
C ILE A 62 3.40 -16.61 -7.56
N HIS A 63 4.36 -16.15 -8.35
CA HIS A 63 5.18 -14.97 -8.03
C HIS A 63 4.31 -13.71 -8.02
N ALA A 64 3.39 -13.59 -8.97
CA ALA A 64 2.39 -12.51 -8.96
C ALA A 64 1.54 -12.53 -7.69
N ALA A 65 1.04 -13.70 -7.28
CA ALA A 65 0.24 -13.84 -6.06
C ALA A 65 1.03 -13.46 -4.81
N VAL A 66 2.30 -13.88 -4.70
CA VAL A 66 3.19 -13.51 -3.58
C VAL A 66 3.42 -12.00 -3.55
N ALA A 67 3.73 -11.39 -4.70
CA ALA A 67 3.96 -9.95 -4.78
C ALA A 67 2.71 -9.15 -4.39
N VAL A 68 1.53 -9.53 -4.88
CA VAL A 68 0.27 -8.83 -4.55
C VAL A 68 -0.14 -9.06 -3.10
N ALA A 69 0.08 -10.26 -2.54
CA ALA A 69 -0.14 -10.54 -1.13
C ALA A 69 0.79 -9.71 -0.22
N TRP A 70 2.05 -9.55 -0.61
CA TRP A 70 3.01 -8.66 0.07
C TRP A 70 2.52 -7.21 0.08
N ILE A 71 2.04 -6.71 -1.06
CA ILE A 71 1.46 -5.36 -1.16
C ILE A 71 0.28 -5.23 -0.21
N GLY A 72 -0.72 -6.12 -0.28
CA GLY A 72 -1.89 -6.05 0.61
C GLY A 72 -1.54 -6.11 2.10
N ALA A 73 -0.62 -6.99 2.49
CA ALA A 73 -0.20 -7.17 3.88
C ALA A 73 0.58 -5.95 4.41
N THR A 74 1.57 -5.47 3.66
CA THR A 74 2.35 -4.28 4.05
C THR A 74 1.50 -3.04 4.06
N HIS A 75 0.60 -2.88 3.08
CA HIS A 75 -0.37 -1.77 3.03
C HIS A 75 -1.27 -1.77 4.26
N SER A 76 -1.87 -2.92 4.58
CA SER A 76 -2.71 -3.10 5.77
C SER A 76 -1.98 -2.67 7.05
N LEU A 77 -0.70 -3.05 7.21
CA LEU A 77 0.13 -2.70 8.37
C LEU A 77 0.51 -1.21 8.41
N ILE A 78 0.96 -0.63 7.29
CA ILE A 78 1.40 0.77 7.24
C ILE A 78 0.20 1.70 7.51
N ASP A 79 -0.97 1.40 6.94
CA ASP A 79 -2.21 2.16 7.13
C ASP A 79 -2.74 2.18 8.56
N ARG A 80 -2.16 1.37 9.46
CA ARG A 80 -2.40 1.48 10.89
C ARG A 80 -1.83 2.76 11.48
N ARG A 81 -0.99 3.49 10.73
CA ARG A 81 -0.35 4.79 11.01
C ARG A 81 0.58 4.84 12.22
N TRP A 82 0.40 3.95 13.20
CA TRP A 82 1.27 3.86 14.36
C TRP A 82 2.73 3.54 13.99
N PRO A 83 3.07 2.71 12.97
CA PRO A 83 4.48 2.47 12.62
C PRO A 83 5.13 3.73 12.08
N ILE A 84 4.42 4.46 11.21
CA ILE A 84 4.88 5.72 10.61
C ILE A 84 5.04 6.80 11.68
N ARG A 85 4.05 6.96 12.57
CA ARG A 85 4.12 7.89 13.69
C ARG A 85 5.31 7.56 14.59
N TRP A 86 5.46 6.30 15.00
CA TRP A 86 6.57 5.85 15.83
C TRP A 86 7.91 6.18 15.17
N TRP A 87 8.08 5.84 13.90
CA TRP A 87 9.29 6.15 13.14
C TRP A 87 9.61 7.65 13.16
N MET A 88 8.63 8.49 12.82
CA MET A 88 8.81 9.94 12.74
C MET A 88 9.10 10.57 14.12
N GLU A 89 8.52 10.04 15.19
CA GLU A 89 8.76 10.49 16.57
C GLU A 89 10.17 10.16 17.07
N HIS A 90 10.78 9.08 16.55
CA HIS A 90 12.11 8.58 16.94
C HIS A 90 13.24 8.98 15.98
N THR A 91 12.93 9.56 14.83
CA THR A 91 13.91 10.02 13.81
C THR A 91 13.98 11.54 13.69
N GLY A 92 13.46 12.27 14.68
CA GLY A 92 13.56 13.74 14.74
C GLY A 92 12.57 14.50 13.84
N GLN A 93 11.53 13.84 13.34
CA GLN A 93 10.58 14.43 12.38
C GLN A 93 9.34 15.07 13.05
N ARG A 94 9.39 15.37 14.36
CA ARG A 94 8.23 15.89 15.13
C ARG A 94 7.63 17.18 14.55
N LYS A 95 8.45 18.12 14.10
CA LYS A 95 7.97 19.33 13.41
C LYS A 95 7.26 18.98 12.11
N PHE A 96 7.76 17.99 11.36
CA PHE A 96 7.13 17.58 10.11
C PHE A 96 5.77 16.90 10.35
N ILE A 97 5.64 16.08 11.40
CA ILE A 97 4.33 15.54 11.86
C ILE A 97 3.32 16.68 12.08
N ALA A 98 3.73 17.75 12.79
CA ALA A 98 2.85 18.88 13.11
C ALA A 98 2.35 19.66 11.87
N HIS A 99 3.04 19.54 10.73
CA HIS A 99 2.67 20.18 9.47
C HIS A 99 2.10 19.18 8.44
N GLY A 100 1.56 18.04 8.90
CA GLY A 100 0.90 17.06 8.03
C GLY A 100 1.83 16.07 7.34
N GLY A 101 3.12 16.03 7.71
CA GLY A 101 4.15 15.22 7.05
C GLY A 101 3.95 13.71 7.10
N MET A 102 3.08 13.20 7.98
CA MET A 102 2.82 11.76 8.09
C MET A 102 2.36 11.15 6.77
N ALA A 103 1.54 11.84 5.98
CA ALA A 103 1.05 11.31 4.70
C ALA A 103 2.20 11.06 3.71
N HIS A 104 3.25 11.89 3.71
CA HIS A 104 4.40 11.72 2.83
C HIS A 104 5.28 10.55 3.24
N VAL A 105 5.51 10.37 4.54
CA VAL A 105 6.31 9.24 5.06
C VAL A 105 5.55 7.93 4.89
N ASP A 106 4.23 7.95 5.10
CA ASP A 106 3.32 6.85 4.83
C ASP A 106 3.40 6.41 3.35
N GLN A 107 3.21 7.32 2.39
CA GLN A 107 3.35 7.01 0.96
C GLN A 107 4.74 6.50 0.59
N SER A 108 5.80 7.06 1.20
CA SER A 108 7.17 6.62 0.97
C SER A 108 7.39 5.18 1.44
N ALA A 109 6.83 4.79 2.58
CA ALA A 109 6.90 3.43 3.10
C ALA A 109 6.18 2.44 2.17
N HIS A 110 5.00 2.82 1.65
CA HIS A 110 4.31 2.03 0.65
C HIS A 110 5.15 1.86 -0.62
N ILE A 111 5.70 2.94 -1.18
CA ILE A 111 6.57 2.87 -2.37
C ILE A 111 7.79 1.97 -2.14
N ALA A 112 8.39 1.99 -0.95
CA ALA A 112 9.47 1.07 -0.59
C ALA A 112 9.01 -0.39 -0.63
N ALA A 113 7.84 -0.70 -0.09
CA ALA A 113 7.25 -2.05 -0.15
C ALA A 113 6.93 -2.47 -1.60
N LEU A 114 6.41 -1.58 -2.43
CA LEU A 114 6.18 -1.83 -3.87
C LEU A 114 7.50 -2.10 -4.60
N THR A 115 8.56 -1.38 -4.24
CA THR A 115 9.90 -1.58 -4.83
C THR A 115 10.45 -2.96 -4.48
N ALA A 116 10.30 -3.41 -3.23
CA ALA A 116 10.68 -4.75 -2.82
C ALA A 116 9.90 -5.83 -3.62
N ALA A 117 8.59 -5.65 -3.82
CA ALA A 117 7.79 -6.54 -4.66
C ALA A 117 8.24 -6.55 -6.13
N ALA A 118 8.57 -5.38 -6.68
CA ALA A 118 9.08 -5.26 -8.04
C ALA A 118 10.42 -5.97 -8.22
N LEU A 119 11.34 -5.83 -7.26
CA LEU A 119 12.62 -6.54 -7.25
C LEU A 119 12.43 -8.05 -7.16
N TYR A 120 11.52 -8.52 -6.29
CA TYR A 120 11.19 -9.94 -6.18
C TYR A 120 10.65 -10.52 -7.50
N LEU A 121 9.82 -9.77 -8.23
CA LEU A 121 9.30 -10.21 -9.53
C LEU A 121 10.34 -10.17 -10.66
N ALA A 122 11.42 -9.40 -10.50
CA ALA A 122 12.46 -9.23 -11.50
C ALA A 122 13.67 -10.16 -11.30
N ALA A 123 13.77 -10.81 -10.13
CA ALA A 123 14.81 -11.77 -9.78
C ALA A 123 14.47 -13.18 -10.30
#